data_AF-A0ABC9FDG5-F1
#
_entry.id   AF-A0ABC9FDG5-F1
#
_cell.length_a   1.000
_cell.length_b   1.000
_cell.length_c   1.000
_cell.angle_alpha   90.00
_cell.angle_beta   90.00
_cell.angle_gamma   90.00
#
_symmetry.space_group_name_H-M   'P 1'
#
loop_
_entity.id
_entity.type
_entity.pdbx_description
1 polymer ?
#
loop_
_entity_poly.entity_id
_entity_poly.type
_entity_poly.pdbx_seq_one_letter_code
_entity_poly.pdbx_strand_id
1 'polypeptide(L)'
;MLPAYEVDDWIVTVWSNESMECSFEDWREDFTVRGSEIRVGDAARAELLASGLLHRKPRRDDDGEEPEPDTVVEIALQNLSVSEPTPSQDGDEDVLYLMARTKLFLPKAWALAIDTRNSELLGVAEFGTERGRDVSVTYRPSTISRYMKPAVAGPG
;
A
#
# COMPACT_ATOMS: atom_id res chain seq x y z
N MET A 1 13.20 4.11 -23.69
CA MET A 1 13.25 4.63 -22.32
C MET A 1 11.80 4.75 -21.87
N LEU A 2 11.35 3.97 -20.89
CA LEU A 2 10.00 4.14 -20.35
C LEU A 2 9.99 5.48 -19.56
N PRO A 3 8.92 6.28 -19.63
CA PRO A 3 8.81 7.47 -18.80
C PRO A 3 8.95 7.07 -17.32
N ALA A 4 9.84 7.77 -16.61
CA ALA A 4 9.94 7.65 -15.16
C ALA A 4 8.83 8.52 -14.56
N TYR A 5 7.72 7.89 -14.18
CA TYR A 5 6.70 8.51 -13.33
C TYR A 5 7.16 8.32 -11.88
N GLU A 6 7.09 9.39 -11.09
CA GLU A 6 7.20 9.35 -9.64
C GLU A 6 5.79 9.57 -9.09
N VAL A 7 5.37 8.72 -8.15
CA VAL A 7 4.13 8.95 -7.40
C VAL A 7 4.52 9.81 -6.21
N ASP A 8 3.92 10.98 -6.08
CA ASP A 8 4.16 11.88 -4.94
C ASP A 8 3.33 11.45 -3.73
N ASP A 9 2.07 11.09 -3.97
CA ASP A 9 1.15 10.56 -2.96
C ASP A 9 -0.04 9.88 -3.64
N TRP A 10 -0.87 9.22 -2.84
CA TRP A 10 -2.13 8.64 -3.27
C TRP A 10 -3.20 8.78 -2.19
N ILE A 11 -4.46 8.73 -2.61
CA ILE A 11 -5.63 8.85 -1.73
C ILE A 11 -6.59 7.72 -2.06
N VAL A 12 -7.18 7.11 -1.03
CA VAL A 12 -8.33 6.23 -1.18
C VAL A 12 -9.47 6.75 -0.33
N THR A 13 -10.65 6.80 -0.93
CA THR A 13 -11.90 7.15 -0.25
C THR A 13 -12.86 5.98 -0.31
N VAL A 14 -13.38 5.59 0.85
CA VAL A 14 -14.39 4.55 1.02
C VAL A 14 -15.76 5.22 1.13
N TRP A 15 -16.72 4.70 0.38
CA TRP A 15 -18.09 5.17 0.36
C TRP A 15 -19.02 4.01 0.69
N SER A 16 -20.09 4.28 1.45
CA SER A 16 -21.18 3.33 1.69
C SER A 16 -22.51 3.89 1.21
N ASN A 17 -23.43 2.98 0.90
CA ASN A 17 -24.82 3.27 0.60
C ASN A 17 -25.67 2.24 1.35
N GLU A 18 -26.36 2.70 2.39
CA GLU A 18 -27.22 1.86 3.23
C GLU A 18 -28.65 1.73 2.68
N SER A 19 -29.13 2.70 1.91
CA SER A 19 -30.49 2.68 1.36
C SER A 19 -30.63 1.68 0.20
N MET A 20 -29.50 1.30 -0.43
CA MET A 20 -29.44 0.51 -1.66
C MET A 20 -30.27 1.10 -2.80
N GLU A 21 -30.63 2.37 -2.69
CA GLU A 21 -31.28 3.11 -3.76
C GLU A 21 -30.22 3.47 -4.81
N CYS A 22 -30.59 3.38 -6.09
CA CYS A 22 -29.66 3.64 -7.20
C CYS A 22 -29.40 5.15 -7.41
N SER A 23 -29.51 5.99 -6.37
CA SER A 23 -29.14 7.41 -6.46
C SER A 23 -27.68 7.62 -6.07
N PHE A 24 -27.05 8.62 -6.69
CA PHE A 24 -25.73 9.09 -6.27
C PHE A 24 -25.79 9.79 -4.90
N GLU A 25 -26.94 10.38 -4.56
CA GLU A 25 -27.15 11.14 -3.32
C GLU A 25 -27.19 10.26 -2.06
N ASP A 26 -27.41 8.95 -2.23
CA ASP A 26 -27.46 7.96 -1.16
C ASP A 26 -26.08 7.48 -0.70
N TRP A 27 -25.04 7.79 -1.49
CA TRP A 27 -23.68 7.45 -1.13
C TRP A 27 -23.12 8.47 -0.16
N ARG A 28 -22.60 7.97 0.97
CA ARG A 28 -21.88 8.78 1.94
C ARG A 28 -20.41 8.37 1.97
N GLU A 29 -19.55 9.35 2.13
CA GLU A 29 -18.14 9.11 2.41
C GLU A 29 -18.01 8.60 3.84
N ASP A 30 -17.37 7.44 4.02
CA ASP A 30 -17.10 6.89 5.35
C ASP A 30 -15.70 7.30 5.82
N PHE A 31 -14.69 7.08 4.98
CA PHE A 31 -13.28 7.32 5.30
C PHE A 31 -12.48 7.76 4.08
N THR A 32 -11.54 8.68 4.31
CA THR A 32 -10.48 9.02 3.35
C THR A 32 -9.13 8.80 4.00
N VAL A 33 -8.27 8.04 3.32
CA VAL A 33 -6.89 7.75 3.75
C VAL A 33 -5.92 8.27 2.71
N ARG A 34 -4.87 8.95 3.17
CA ARG A 34 -3.76 9.41 2.35
C ARG A 34 -2.51 8.60 2.62
N GLY A 35 -1.78 8.21 1.57
CA GLY A 35 -0.59 7.35 1.68
C GLY A 35 0.48 7.91 2.63
N SER A 36 0.66 9.23 2.64
CA SER A 36 1.60 9.93 3.53
C SER A 36 1.18 9.98 5.00
N GLU A 37 -0.10 9.74 5.30
CA GLU A 37 -0.67 9.82 6.65
C GLU A 37 -0.76 8.44 7.32
N ILE A 38 -0.47 7.36 6.57
CA ILE A 38 -0.53 6.00 7.09
C ILE A 38 0.56 5.78 8.13
N ARG A 39 0.14 5.40 9.33
CA ARG A 39 1.01 5.01 10.42
C ARG A 39 1.57 3.62 10.16
N VAL A 40 2.89 3.50 10.28
CA VAL A 40 3.61 2.24 10.16
C VAL A 40 4.24 1.91 11.51
N GLY A 41 3.75 0.84 12.14
CA GLY A 41 4.30 0.33 13.39
C GLY A 41 5.73 -0.19 13.23
N ASP A 42 6.51 -0.15 14.32
CA ASP A 42 7.94 -0.47 14.31
C ASP A 42 8.25 -1.88 13.78
N ALA A 43 7.38 -2.86 14.08
CA ALA A 43 7.54 -4.24 13.61
C ALA A 43 7.42 -4.36 12.08
N ALA A 44 6.46 -3.65 11.47
CA ALA A 44 6.26 -3.65 10.02
C ALA A 44 7.31 -2.81 9.28
N ARG A 45 7.85 -1.77 9.93
CA ARG A 45 8.84 -0.84 9.37
C ARG A 45 10.11 -1.57 8.89
N ALA A 46 10.63 -2.51 9.67
CA ALA A 46 11.82 -3.26 9.31
C ALA A 46 11.61 -4.12 8.05
N GLU A 47 10.46 -4.78 7.94
CA GLU A 47 10.10 -5.60 6.79
C GLU A 47 9.93 -4.76 5.51
N LEU A 48 9.28 -3.61 5.64
CA LEU A 48 9.07 -2.67 4.55
C LEU A 48 10.37 -2.01 4.05
N LEU A 49 11.32 -1.71 4.95
CA LEU A 49 12.65 -1.25 4.57
C LEU A 49 13.41 -2.34 3.82
N ALA A 50 13.35 -3.59 4.30
CA ALA A 50 13.99 -4.73 3.64
C ALA A 50 13.38 -5.06 2.27
N SER A 51 12.08 -4.85 2.09
CA SER A 51 11.40 -5.05 0.82
C SER A 51 11.66 -3.94 -0.20
N GLY A 52 12.17 -2.79 0.27
CA GLY A 52 12.36 -1.58 -0.53
C GLY A 52 11.07 -0.81 -0.79
N LEU A 53 10.00 -1.09 -0.02
CA LEU A 53 8.76 -0.31 -0.08
C LEU A 53 8.89 1.04 0.63
N LEU A 54 9.70 1.08 1.69
CA LEU A 54 10.10 2.34 2.33
C LEU A 54 11.41 2.82 1.75
N HIS A 55 11.52 4.13 1.55
CA HIS A 55 12.75 4.75 1.06
C HIS A 55 13.26 5.75 2.07
N ARG A 56 14.57 5.68 2.30
CA ARG A 56 15.31 6.70 3.03
C ARG A 56 15.84 7.68 1.99
N LYS A 57 15.20 8.85 1.83
CA LYS A 57 15.80 9.92 1.03
C LYS A 57 16.65 10.78 1.96
N PRO A 58 17.88 11.16 1.56
CA PRO A 58 18.57 12.27 2.20
C PRO A 58 17.67 13.50 2.10
N ARG A 59 17.47 14.23 3.20
CA ARG A 59 16.77 15.51 3.18
C ARG A 59 17.54 16.41 2.21
N ARG A 60 16.89 16.84 1.12
CA ARG A 60 17.43 17.94 0.32
C ARG A 60 17.16 19.21 1.11
N ASP A 61 18.17 19.69 1.81
CA ASP A 61 18.20 21.10 2.13
C ASP A 61 18.43 21.82 0.78
N ASP A 62 17.55 22.76 0.44
CA ASP A 62 17.45 23.39 -0.89
C ASP A 62 18.66 24.28 -1.25
N ASP A 63 19.75 24.18 -0.48
CA ASP A 63 20.92 25.05 -0.51
C ASP A 63 22.23 24.27 -0.71
N GLY A 64 22.28 23.30 -1.63
CA GLY A 64 23.54 22.76 -2.18
C GLY A 64 24.56 22.16 -1.19
N GLU A 65 24.19 21.97 0.07
CA GLU A 65 25.03 21.42 1.12
C GLU A 65 24.77 19.90 1.20
N GLU A 66 25.85 19.12 1.27
CA GLU A 66 25.78 17.66 1.38
C GLU A 66 24.95 17.30 2.63
N PRO A 67 23.90 16.47 2.51
CA PRO A 67 23.00 16.20 3.61
C PRO A 67 23.75 15.52 4.76
N GLU A 68 23.63 16.10 5.97
CA GLU A 68 24.14 15.50 7.20
C GLU A 68 23.59 14.06 7.35
N PRO A 69 24.41 13.08 7.77
CA PRO A 69 24.06 11.65 7.78
C PRO A 69 22.84 11.32 8.65
N ASP A 70 22.44 12.21 9.56
CA ASP A 70 21.30 12.06 10.47
C ASP A 70 19.98 12.67 9.93
N THR A 71 20.00 13.36 8.79
CA THR A 71 18.81 13.95 8.13
C THR A 71 18.20 13.02 7.09
N VAL A 72 17.93 11.78 7.48
CA VAL A 72 17.24 10.82 6.60
C VAL A 72 15.73 10.93 6.83
N VAL A 73 15.00 11.42 5.84
CA VAL A 73 13.53 11.37 5.85
C VAL A 73 13.11 9.98 5.38
N GLU A 74 12.42 9.25 6.25
CA GLU A 74 11.74 8.03 5.85
C GLU A 74 10.49 8.43 5.05
N ILE A 75 10.54 8.17 3.76
CA ILE A 75 9.38 8.25 2.89
C ILE A 75 8.58 6.98 3.14
N ALA A 76 7.38 7.18 3.69
CA ALA A 76 6.42 6.15 4.03
C ALA A 76 5.81 5.53 2.74
N LEU A 77 4.51 5.28 2.74
CA LEU A 77 3.84 4.56 1.65
C LEU A 77 3.42 5.47 0.49
N GLN A 78 3.58 6.81 0.59
CA GLN A 78 3.07 7.78 -0.38
C GLN A 78 3.63 7.61 -1.80
N ASN A 79 4.86 7.10 -1.94
CA ASN A 79 5.51 6.97 -3.25
C ASN A 79 5.17 5.67 -3.99
N LEU A 80 4.26 4.88 -3.43
CA LEU A 80 3.84 3.62 -4.03
C LEU A 80 2.75 3.85 -5.06
N SER A 81 2.89 3.21 -6.22
CA SER A 81 1.77 3.06 -7.14
C SER A 81 0.80 2.06 -6.53
N VAL A 82 -0.39 2.52 -6.14
CA VAL A 82 -1.44 1.68 -5.57
C VAL A 82 -2.57 1.42 -6.57
N SER A 83 -3.20 0.26 -6.47
CA SER A 83 -4.34 -0.15 -7.29
C SER A 83 -5.22 -1.17 -6.56
N GLU A 84 -6.38 -1.48 -7.16
CA GLU A 84 -7.26 -2.58 -6.74
C GLU A 84 -7.74 -2.49 -5.28
N PRO A 85 -8.41 -1.39 -4.89
CA PRO A 85 -9.01 -1.27 -3.57
C PRO A 85 -10.06 -2.36 -3.36
N THR A 86 -9.82 -3.20 -2.35
CA THR A 86 -10.71 -4.31 -1.99
C THR A 86 -11.03 -4.23 -0.50
N PRO A 87 -12.28 -3.90 -0.12
CA PRO A 87 -12.72 -3.98 1.26
C PRO A 87 -12.61 -5.40 1.81
N SER A 88 -12.36 -5.52 3.11
CA SER A 88 -12.31 -6.82 3.78
C SER A 88 -13.63 -7.58 3.67
N GLN A 89 -13.53 -8.89 3.48
CA GLN A 89 -14.67 -9.80 3.46
C GLN A 89 -14.82 -10.58 4.78
N ASP A 90 -13.89 -10.42 5.72
CA ASP A 90 -13.79 -11.22 6.94
C ASP A 90 -14.46 -10.54 8.15
N GLY A 91 -15.36 -9.59 7.91
CA GLY A 91 -16.14 -8.89 8.95
C GLY A 91 -15.47 -7.65 9.54
N ASP A 92 -14.24 -7.35 9.14
CA ASP A 92 -13.54 -6.12 9.51
C ASP A 92 -13.87 -5.00 8.51
N GLU A 93 -15.02 -4.34 8.71
CA GLU A 93 -15.58 -3.33 7.77
C GLU A 93 -14.62 -2.16 7.48
N ASP A 94 -13.71 -1.86 8.42
CA ASP A 94 -12.76 -0.76 8.31
C ASP A 94 -11.41 -1.16 7.70
N VAL A 95 -11.27 -2.38 7.14
CA VAL A 95 -10.02 -2.81 6.53
C VAL A 95 -10.09 -2.86 5.02
N LEU A 96 -9.13 -2.18 4.39
CA LEU A 96 -8.96 -2.11 2.95
C LEU A 96 -7.64 -2.76 2.54
N TYR A 97 -7.71 -3.59 1.50
CA TYR A 97 -6.53 -4.12 0.83
C TYR A 97 -6.20 -3.32 -0.42
N LEU A 98 -4.92 -3.00 -0.58
CA LEU A 98 -4.37 -2.32 -1.77
C LEU A 98 -3.21 -3.11 -2.36
N MET A 99 -3.15 -3.14 -3.69
CA MET A 99 -1.97 -3.61 -4.40
C MET A 99 -1.00 -2.46 -4.60
N ALA A 100 0.21 -2.59 -4.07
CA ALA A 100 1.26 -1.59 -4.13
C ALA A 100 2.45 -2.05 -4.96
N ARG A 101 3.06 -1.11 -5.68
CA ARG A 101 4.30 -1.32 -6.45
C ARG A 101 5.22 -0.12 -6.29
N THR A 102 6.53 -0.36 -6.21
CA THR A 102 7.53 0.71 -6.16
C THR A 102 7.69 1.42 -7.51
N LYS A 103 7.34 0.75 -8.61
CA LYS A 103 7.20 1.34 -9.96
C LYS A 103 6.05 0.64 -10.70
N LEU A 104 5.28 1.38 -11.47
CA LEU A 104 4.27 0.88 -12.40
C LEU A 104 4.90 -0.19 -13.32
N PHE A 105 4.14 -1.25 -13.60
CA PHE A 105 4.56 -2.37 -14.44
C PHE A 105 5.73 -3.24 -13.92
N LEU A 106 6.27 -3.01 -12.72
CA LEU A 106 7.15 -4.01 -12.11
C LEU A 106 6.33 -5.24 -11.73
N PRO A 107 6.79 -6.47 -12.04
CA PRO A 107 6.06 -7.68 -11.71
C PRO A 107 5.89 -7.83 -10.19
N LYS A 108 6.96 -7.53 -9.44
CA LYS A 108 6.97 -7.54 -7.98
C LYS A 108 5.95 -6.52 -7.44
N ALA A 109 4.99 -7.03 -6.67
CA ALA A 109 3.96 -6.24 -6.01
C ALA A 109 3.83 -6.65 -4.55
N TRP A 110 3.06 -5.87 -3.81
CA TRP A 110 2.74 -6.16 -2.43
C TRP A 110 1.26 -5.90 -2.19
N ALA A 111 0.61 -6.78 -1.44
CA ALA A 111 -0.69 -6.48 -0.86
C ALA A 111 -0.46 -5.74 0.46
N LEU A 112 -1.08 -4.58 0.62
CA LEU A 112 -1.11 -3.80 1.85
C LEU A 112 -2.48 -4.01 2.49
N ALA A 113 -2.53 -4.26 3.80
CA ALA A 113 -3.76 -4.22 4.57
C ALA A 113 -3.76 -2.96 5.44
N ILE A 114 -4.79 -2.13 5.29
CA ILE A 114 -4.87 -0.81 5.89
C ILE A 114 -6.15 -0.71 6.70
N ASP A 115 -6.02 -0.36 7.97
CA ASP A 115 -7.13 0.13 8.79
C ASP A 115 -7.46 1.55 8.35
N THR A 116 -8.60 1.73 7.68
CA THR A 116 -9.03 3.01 7.14
C THR A 116 -9.56 3.96 8.22
N ARG A 117 -10.06 3.43 9.34
CA ARG A 117 -10.52 4.22 10.48
C ARG A 117 -9.36 4.88 11.22
N ASN A 118 -8.28 4.12 11.44
CA ASN A 118 -7.11 4.60 12.20
C ASN A 118 -5.96 5.10 11.31
N SER A 119 -6.08 4.94 9.98
CA SER A 119 -5.02 5.20 9.01
C SER A 119 -3.73 4.47 9.41
N GLU A 120 -3.84 3.17 9.62
CA GLU A 120 -2.73 2.33 10.11
C GLU A 120 -2.49 1.15 9.16
N LEU A 121 -1.22 0.86 8.89
CA LEU A 121 -0.83 -0.33 8.15
C LEU A 121 -0.85 -1.55 9.08
N LEU A 122 -1.79 -2.45 8.84
CA LEU A 122 -1.97 -3.67 9.61
C LEU A 122 -1.03 -4.80 9.17
N GLY A 123 -0.68 -4.82 7.88
CA GLY A 123 0.15 -5.89 7.34
C GLY A 123 0.54 -5.69 5.88
N VAL A 124 1.56 -6.44 5.46
CA VAL A 124 2.10 -6.42 4.10
C VAL A 124 2.37 -7.85 3.67
N ALA A 125 2.03 -8.19 2.43
CA ALA A 125 2.38 -9.46 1.82
C ALA A 125 3.04 -9.26 0.46
N GLU A 126 4.16 -9.93 0.19
CA GLU A 126 4.74 -9.93 -1.16
C GLU A 126 3.83 -10.76 -2.08
N PHE A 127 3.59 -10.25 -3.28
CA PHE A 127 2.67 -10.84 -4.24
C PHE A 127 3.18 -10.69 -5.68
N GLY A 128 2.88 -11.65 -6.55
CA GLY A 128 3.16 -11.54 -7.98
C GLY A 128 4.65 -11.67 -8.38
N THR A 129 5.32 -12.75 -7.99
CA THR A 129 6.69 -13.05 -8.48
C THR A 129 6.70 -13.75 -9.84
N GLU A 130 5.55 -14.20 -10.34
CA GLU A 130 5.45 -14.97 -11.57
C GLU A 130 5.39 -14.08 -12.82
N ARG A 131 6.35 -14.27 -13.73
CA ARG A 131 6.40 -13.58 -15.03
C ARG A 131 5.44 -14.24 -16.02
N GLY A 132 4.14 -14.01 -15.87
CA GLY A 132 3.17 -14.23 -16.94
C GLY A 132 3.30 -13.13 -18.00
N ARG A 133 3.18 -13.47 -19.29
CA ARG A 133 3.20 -12.49 -20.40
C ARG A 133 1.97 -11.57 -20.43
N ASP A 134 0.96 -11.84 -19.60
CA ASP A 134 -0.23 -11.02 -19.45
C ASP A 134 -0.12 -10.11 -18.23
N VAL A 135 -0.40 -8.84 -18.47
CA VAL A 135 -0.13 -7.67 -17.62
C VAL A 135 -1.01 -7.59 -16.36
N SER A 136 -1.93 -8.52 -16.15
CA SER A 136 -2.82 -8.52 -14.97
C SER A 136 -2.51 -9.69 -14.04
N VAL A 137 -1.75 -9.42 -12.98
CA VAL A 137 -1.74 -10.32 -11.82
C VAL A 137 -3.18 -10.31 -11.29
N THR A 138 -3.92 -11.40 -11.48
CA THR A 138 -5.33 -11.48 -11.08
C THR A 138 -5.40 -12.07 -9.67
N TYR A 139 -5.60 -11.23 -8.66
CA TYR A 139 -5.91 -11.70 -7.30
C TYR A 139 -7.40 -12.02 -7.20
N ARG A 140 -7.74 -13.15 -6.55
CA ARG A 140 -9.11 -13.46 -6.15
C ARG A 140 -9.20 -13.29 -4.64
N PRO A 141 -10.07 -12.42 -4.12
CA PRO A 141 -10.38 -12.39 -2.70
C PRO A 141 -10.75 -13.80 -2.26
N SER A 142 -10.02 -14.33 -1.28
CA SER A 142 -10.36 -15.54 -0.56
C SER A 142 -10.23 -15.22 0.92
N THR A 143 -10.83 -16.02 1.80
CA THR A 143 -10.81 -15.95 3.28
C THR A 143 -9.40 -16.09 3.90
N ILE A 144 -8.38 -15.49 3.29
CA ILE A 144 -7.03 -15.30 3.84
C ILE A 144 -6.98 -13.89 4.40
N SER A 145 -7.52 -13.69 5.60
CA SER A 145 -7.15 -12.56 6.43
C SER A 145 -7.11 -12.89 7.91
N ARG A 146 -6.04 -12.38 8.50
CA ARG A 146 -5.91 -11.74 9.82
C ARG A 146 -4.57 -11.00 9.82
N TYR A 147 -4.39 -10.26 8.72
CA TYR A 147 -3.31 -9.31 8.39
C TYR A 147 -1.89 -9.86 8.19
N MET A 148 -1.75 -11.15 7.90
CA MET A 148 -0.47 -11.84 8.14
C MET A 148 -0.07 -12.94 7.16
N LYS A 149 1.26 -13.22 7.19
CA LYS A 149 2.00 -14.21 6.42
C LYS A 149 2.18 -15.56 7.15
N PRO A 150 2.49 -16.65 6.43
CA PRO A 150 3.84 -17.20 6.62
C PRO A 150 4.52 -17.56 5.30
N ALA A 151 5.81 -17.23 5.18
CA ALA A 151 6.70 -17.87 4.23
C ALA A 151 7.75 -18.67 5.00
N VAL A 152 7.59 -19.98 5.13
CA VAL A 152 8.72 -20.90 5.35
C VAL A 152 8.46 -22.23 4.65
N ALA A 153 9.20 -22.48 3.58
CA ALA A 153 9.85 -23.76 3.35
C ALA A 153 11.09 -23.52 2.47
N GLY A 154 12.27 -23.66 3.09
CA GLY A 154 13.48 -24.09 2.39
C GLY A 154 14.17 -25.15 3.26
N PRO A 155 15.14 -25.92 2.75
CA PRO A 155 15.42 -26.28 1.36
C PRO A 155 15.04 -27.75 1.07
N GLY A 156 14.77 -28.08 -0.20
CA GLY A 156 14.68 -29.46 -0.70
C GLY A 156 15.44 -29.56 -2.01
#